data_AF-A0A7V4AAD0-F1
#
_entry.id   AF-A0A7V4AAD0-F1
#
_cell.length_a   1.000
_cell.length_b   1.000
_cell.length_c   1.000
_cell.angle_alpha   90.00
_cell.angle_beta   90.00
_cell.angle_gamma   90.00
#
_symmetry.space_group_name_H-M   'P 1'
#
loop_
_entity.id
_entity.type
_entity.pdbx_description
1 polymer ?
#
loop_
_entity_poly.entity_id
_entity_poly.type
_entity_poly.pdbx_seq_one_letter_code
_entity_poly.pdbx_strand_id
1 'polypeptide(L)'
;MPLIKPLREILNEKYSHILTDILENFKFVEKAYVVDEQKEKIFFGVRFNTNGEKDEALLQLEARLREKIHSKDIVVFDSAEKEVEHVMSRVREYIRSHGGDIEVKEISEGEGLVVVSLKGACALCPSAVATMKAGVKRILSDHIPWIKKVEPAEKPVEPNFGFKLAPKPTQKVQNSKI
;
A
#
# COMPACT_ATOMS: atom_id res chain seq x y z
N MET A 1 6.76 1.13 -25.06
CA MET A 1 7.23 0.41 -23.86
C MET A 1 6.07 -0.46 -23.40
N PRO A 2 6.16 -1.80 -23.41
CA PRO A 2 5.05 -2.62 -22.96
C PRO A 2 4.78 -2.29 -21.48
N LEU A 3 3.55 -1.91 -21.17
CA LEU A 3 3.10 -1.71 -19.80
C LEU A 3 3.10 -3.10 -19.13
N ILE A 4 4.13 -3.40 -18.33
CA ILE A 4 4.13 -4.59 -17.49
C ILE A 4 2.94 -4.42 -16.53
N LYS A 5 1.94 -5.29 -16.66
CA LYS A 5 0.77 -5.27 -15.79
C LYS A 5 1.21 -5.41 -14.33
N PRO A 6 0.64 -4.66 -13.39
CA PRO A 6 0.91 -4.84 -11.97
C PRO A 6 0.53 -6.25 -11.53
N LEU A 7 1.24 -6.79 -10.53
CA LEU A 7 1.08 -8.18 -10.08
C LEU A 7 -0.38 -8.52 -9.75
N ARG A 8 -1.08 -7.63 -9.05
CA ARG A 8 -2.51 -7.77 -8.75
C ARG A 8 -3.40 -7.98 -9.96
N GLU A 9 -3.09 -7.37 -11.11
CA GLU A 9 -3.90 -7.52 -12.32
C GLU A 9 -3.73 -8.92 -12.91
N ILE A 10 -2.49 -9.41 -12.94
CA ILE A 10 -2.17 -10.78 -13.38
C ILE A 10 -2.83 -11.81 -12.46
N LEU A 11 -2.75 -11.60 -11.13
CA LEU A 11 -3.36 -12.50 -10.16
C LEU A 11 -4.89 -12.46 -10.24
N ASN A 12 -5.50 -11.28 -10.36
CA ASN A 12 -6.95 -11.16 -10.49
C ASN A 12 -7.47 -11.79 -11.80
N GLU A 13 -6.72 -11.69 -12.91
CA GLU A 13 -7.06 -12.39 -14.15
C GLU A 13 -7.00 -13.91 -13.97
N LYS A 14 -5.92 -14.41 -13.35
CA LYS A 14 -5.72 -15.84 -13.08
C LYS A 14 -6.80 -16.43 -12.18
N TYR A 15 -7.23 -15.70 -11.15
CA TYR A 15 -8.22 -16.16 -10.16
C TYR A 15 -9.61 -15.56 -10.38
N SER A 16 -9.88 -14.97 -11.54
CA SER A 16 -11.14 -14.31 -11.89
C SER A 16 -12.38 -15.15 -11.59
N HIS A 17 -12.38 -16.42 -12.02
CA HIS A 17 -13.46 -17.37 -11.77
C HIS A 17 -13.74 -17.60 -10.28
N ILE A 18 -12.70 -17.56 -9.43
CA ILE A 18 -12.84 -17.68 -7.97
C ILE A 18 -13.41 -16.38 -7.40
N LEU A 19 -12.88 -15.23 -7.83
CA LEU A 19 -13.34 -13.93 -7.36
C LEU A 19 -14.82 -13.70 -7.70
N THR A 20 -15.25 -14.05 -8.92
CA THR A 20 -16.66 -13.99 -9.33
C THR A 20 -17.53 -14.91 -8.48
N ASP A 21 -17.08 -16.16 -8.26
CA ASP A 21 -17.82 -17.10 -7.42
C ASP A 21 -17.97 -16.59 -5.97
N ILE A 22 -16.93 -15.96 -5.42
CA ILE A 22 -17.02 -15.32 -4.09
C ILE A 22 -18.12 -14.25 -4.10
N LEU A 23 -18.09 -13.33 -5.05
CA LEU A 23 -19.02 -12.20 -5.10
C LEU A 23 -20.47 -12.63 -5.38
N GLU A 24 -20.69 -13.69 -6.17
CA GLU A 24 -22.02 -14.19 -6.51
C GLU A 24 -22.65 -15.02 -5.39
N ASN A 25 -21.86 -15.86 -4.72
CA ASN A 25 -22.38 -16.77 -3.69
C ASN A 25 -22.45 -16.13 -2.30
N PHE A 26 -21.65 -15.09 -2.03
CA PHE A 26 -21.57 -14.46 -0.72
C PHE A 26 -22.02 -13.00 -0.77
N LYS A 27 -23.32 -12.78 -0.55
CA LYS A 27 -23.96 -11.45 -0.54
C LYS A 27 -23.41 -10.47 0.50
N PHE A 28 -22.68 -10.98 1.49
CA PHE A 28 -22.02 -10.17 2.51
C PHE A 28 -20.65 -9.63 2.05
N VAL A 29 -20.07 -10.16 0.97
CA VAL A 29 -18.78 -9.70 0.43
C VAL A 29 -19.05 -8.56 -0.55
N GLU A 30 -18.60 -7.36 -0.22
CA GLU A 30 -18.65 -6.19 -1.09
C GLU A 30 -17.54 -6.23 -2.15
N LYS A 31 -16.33 -6.63 -1.75
CA LYS A 31 -15.15 -6.66 -2.63
C LYS A 31 -14.30 -7.88 -2.31
N ALA A 32 -13.71 -8.46 -3.35
CA ALA A 32 -12.74 -9.54 -3.24
C ALA A 32 -11.64 -9.35 -4.31
N TYR A 33 -10.39 -9.58 -3.94
CA TYR A 33 -9.22 -9.51 -4.82
C TYR A 33 -8.08 -10.36 -4.28
N VAL A 34 -7.09 -10.67 -5.13
CA VAL A 34 -5.90 -11.42 -4.71
C VAL A 34 -4.81 -10.44 -4.30
N VAL A 35 -4.28 -10.62 -3.09
CA VAL A 35 -3.22 -9.78 -2.50
C VAL A 35 -1.84 -10.33 -2.88
N ASP A 36 -1.63 -11.64 -2.75
CA ASP A 36 -0.36 -12.29 -3.05
C ASP A 36 -0.58 -13.77 -3.40
N GLU A 37 0.36 -14.36 -4.12
CA GLU A 37 0.42 -15.79 -4.38
C GLU A 37 1.82 -16.32 -4.06
N GLN A 38 1.87 -17.27 -3.13
CA GLN A 38 3.07 -18.01 -2.78
C GLN A 38 2.97 -19.46 -3.29
N LYS A 39 4.08 -20.19 -3.18
CA LYS A 39 4.20 -21.56 -3.74
C LYS A 39 3.02 -22.45 -3.37
N GLU A 40 2.62 -22.43 -2.10
CA GLU A 40 1.54 -23.28 -1.55
C GLU A 40 0.37 -22.49 -0.98
N LYS A 41 0.41 -21.15 -1.00
CA LYS A 41 -0.59 -20.28 -0.35
C LYS A 41 -1.10 -19.20 -1.30
N ILE A 42 -2.39 -18.92 -1.27
CA ILE A 42 -2.99 -17.75 -1.94
C ILE A 42 -3.60 -16.84 -0.88
N PHE A 43 -3.33 -15.55 -0.99
CA PHE A 43 -3.80 -14.54 -0.08
C PHE A 43 -4.88 -13.70 -0.76
N PHE A 44 -6.08 -13.68 -0.20
CA PHE A 44 -7.21 -12.90 -0.69
C PHE A 44 -7.49 -11.74 0.25
N GLY A 45 -7.77 -10.56 -0.31
CA GLY A 45 -8.32 -9.43 0.41
C GLY A 45 -9.81 -9.35 0.17
N VAL A 46 -10.60 -9.32 1.23
CA VAL A 46 -12.06 -9.23 1.16
C VAL A 46 -12.58 -8.09 2.02
N ARG A 47 -13.68 -7.48 1.59
CA ARG A 47 -14.42 -6.47 2.37
C ARG A 47 -15.86 -6.90 2.53
N PHE A 48 -16.34 -6.82 3.76
CA PHE A 48 -17.69 -7.20 4.14
C PHE A 48 -18.57 -5.96 4.25
N ASN A 49 -19.81 -6.04 3.79
CA ASN A 49 -20.79 -4.95 3.89
C ASN A 49 -21.52 -4.91 5.25
N THR A 50 -21.37 -5.95 6.10
CA THR A 50 -22.03 -6.03 7.41
C THR A 50 -21.03 -5.83 8.56
N ASN A 51 -21.46 -5.10 9.59
CA ASN A 51 -20.68 -4.89 10.82
C ASN A 51 -20.96 -5.96 11.89
N GLY A 52 -21.89 -6.90 11.67
CA GLY A 52 -22.47 -7.73 12.73
C GLY A 52 -21.91 -9.14 12.92
N GLU A 53 -21.49 -9.85 11.87
CA GLU A 53 -21.12 -11.28 11.97
C GLU A 53 -19.98 -11.63 11.00
N LYS A 54 -18.85 -10.92 11.11
CA LYS A 54 -17.70 -11.11 10.21
C LYS A 54 -17.04 -12.48 10.40
N ASP A 55 -16.99 -13.01 11.62
CA ASP A 55 -16.26 -14.24 11.93
C ASP A 55 -16.90 -15.48 11.30
N GLU A 56 -18.23 -15.62 11.38
CA GLU A 56 -18.94 -16.77 10.80
C GLU A 56 -18.97 -16.69 9.27
N ALA A 57 -19.15 -15.48 8.72
CA ALA A 57 -19.07 -15.23 7.29
C ALA A 57 -17.68 -15.56 6.71
N LEU A 58 -16.62 -15.17 7.43
CA LEU A 58 -15.24 -15.49 7.06
C LEU A 58 -14.99 -17.00 7.08
N LEU A 59 -15.48 -17.69 8.12
CA LEU A 59 -15.31 -19.14 8.26
C LEU A 59 -16.04 -19.92 7.15
N GLN A 60 -17.25 -19.50 6.79
CA GLN A 60 -18.01 -20.07 5.66
C GLN A 60 -17.31 -19.82 4.32
N LEU A 61 -16.76 -18.63 4.13
CA LEU A 61 -15.99 -18.27 2.94
C LEU A 61 -14.73 -19.12 2.81
N GLU A 62 -13.93 -19.21 3.87
CA GLU A 62 -12.71 -20.00 3.91
C GLU A 62 -12.96 -21.49 3.63
N ALA A 63 -14.01 -22.07 4.23
CA ALA A 63 -14.37 -23.46 4.00
C ALA A 63 -14.68 -23.73 2.53
N ARG A 64 -15.48 -22.86 1.88
CA ARG A 64 -15.85 -23.01 0.48
C ARG A 64 -14.68 -22.78 -0.48
N LEU A 65 -13.81 -21.83 -0.15
CA LEU A 65 -12.60 -21.60 -0.93
C LEU A 65 -11.66 -22.82 -0.86
N ARG A 66 -11.51 -23.44 0.32
CA ARG A 66 -10.69 -24.65 0.49
C ARG A 66 -11.19 -25.83 -0.34
N GLU A 67 -12.50 -26.00 -0.50
CA GLU A 67 -13.04 -27.05 -1.37
C GLU A 67 -12.68 -26.83 -2.85
N LYS A 68 -12.74 -25.58 -3.31
CA LYS A 68 -12.49 -25.23 -4.72
C LYS A 68 -11.00 -25.20 -5.07
N ILE A 69 -10.13 -24.82 -4.14
CA ILE A 69 -8.68 -24.76 -4.37
C ILE A 69 -8.02 -25.97 -3.68
N HIS A 70 -8.12 -27.13 -4.34
CA HIS A 70 -7.57 -28.40 -3.81
C HIS A 70 -6.03 -28.44 -3.69
N SER A 71 -5.31 -27.49 -4.30
CA SER A 71 -3.85 -27.55 -4.45
C SER A 71 -3.08 -26.52 -3.63
N LYS A 72 -3.76 -25.56 -2.99
CA LYS A 72 -3.11 -24.48 -2.23
C LYS A 72 -3.94 -24.10 -1.02
N ASP A 73 -3.25 -23.80 0.07
CA ASP A 73 -3.84 -23.18 1.25
C ASP A 73 -4.32 -21.77 0.93
N ILE A 74 -5.41 -21.37 1.57
CA ILE A 74 -6.04 -20.06 1.36
C ILE A 74 -5.98 -19.29 2.66
N VAL A 75 -5.56 -18.04 2.55
CA VAL A 75 -5.57 -17.08 3.64
C VAL A 75 -6.44 -15.91 3.21
N VAL A 76 -7.43 -15.57 4.01
CA VAL A 76 -8.33 -14.45 3.74
C VAL A 76 -8.04 -13.32 4.72
N PHE A 77 -7.85 -12.12 4.19
CA PHE A 77 -7.72 -10.89 4.96
C PHE A 77 -9.02 -10.11 4.91
N ASP A 78 -9.61 -9.90 6.09
CA ASP A 78 -10.84 -9.16 6.33
C ASP A 78 -10.61 -7.67 6.67
N SER A 79 -9.35 -7.29 6.90
CA SER A 79 -8.98 -5.94 7.31
C SER A 79 -7.75 -5.41 6.55
N ALA A 80 -7.72 -4.09 6.32
CA ALA A 80 -6.64 -3.42 5.62
C ALA A 80 -5.29 -3.54 6.35
N GLU A 81 -5.31 -3.58 7.68
CA GLU A 81 -4.12 -3.74 8.52
C GLU A 81 -3.43 -5.07 8.26
N LYS A 82 -4.17 -6.18 8.19
CA LYS A 82 -3.60 -7.51 7.96
C LYS A 82 -2.97 -7.60 6.57
N GLU A 83 -3.60 -7.02 5.55
CA GLU A 83 -3.08 -6.98 4.18
C GLU A 83 -1.78 -6.20 4.09
N VAL A 84 -1.79 -4.96 4.60
CA VAL A 84 -0.61 -4.09 4.60
C VAL A 84 0.51 -4.74 5.38
N GLU A 85 0.22 -5.29 6.57
CA GLU A 85 1.22 -5.94 7.40
C GLU A 85 1.84 -7.16 6.71
N HIS A 86 1.03 -7.98 6.03
CA HIS A 86 1.51 -9.11 5.25
C HIS A 86 2.53 -8.67 4.18
N VAL A 87 2.18 -7.69 3.35
CA VAL A 87 3.06 -7.20 2.28
C VAL A 87 4.30 -6.48 2.88
N MET A 88 4.10 -5.70 3.95
CA MET A 88 5.17 -4.96 4.62
C MET A 88 6.17 -5.86 5.33
N SER A 89 5.78 -7.05 5.78
CA SER A 89 6.71 -8.00 6.41
C SER A 89 7.89 -8.34 5.49
N ARG A 90 7.61 -8.57 4.19
CA ARG A 90 8.61 -8.87 3.15
C ARG A 90 9.51 -7.66 2.86
N VAL A 91 8.90 -6.48 2.84
CA VAL A 91 9.63 -5.21 2.66
C VAL A 91 10.58 -4.97 3.84
N ARG A 92 10.14 -5.21 5.08
CA ARG A 92 10.98 -5.09 6.28
C ARG A 92 12.16 -6.04 6.24
N GLU A 93 11.94 -7.30 5.86
CA GLU A 93 13.03 -8.29 5.74
C GLU A 93 14.12 -7.80 4.77
N TYR A 94 13.70 -7.30 3.60
CA TYR A 94 14.63 -6.70 2.64
C TYR A 94 15.36 -5.48 3.20
N ILE A 95 14.67 -4.55 3.86
CA ILE A 95 15.28 -3.32 4.39
C ILE A 95 16.24 -3.62 5.56
N ARG A 96 15.90 -4.57 6.44
CA ARG A 96 16.74 -4.97 7.56
C ARG A 96 18.06 -5.58 7.10
N SER A 97 18.06 -6.33 6.00
CA SER A 97 19.31 -6.82 5.39
C SER A 97 20.25 -5.70 4.91
N HIS A 98 19.72 -4.48 4.73
CA HIS A 98 20.46 -3.28 4.36
C HIS A 98 20.69 -2.30 5.54
N GLY A 99 20.46 -2.74 6.78
CA GLY A 99 20.73 -1.93 7.99
C GLY A 99 19.69 -0.84 8.29
N GLY A 100 18.48 -0.96 7.77
CA GLY A 100 17.34 -0.09 8.11
C GLY A 100 16.18 -0.84 8.75
N ASP A 101 15.09 -0.14 9.01
CA ASP A 101 13.77 -0.76 9.30
C ASP A 101 12.65 0.15 8.79
N ILE A 102 11.43 -0.39 8.68
CA ILE A 102 10.24 0.38 8.32
C ILE A 102 9.04 -0.01 9.18
N GLU A 103 8.33 0.98 9.68
CA GLU A 103 7.16 0.81 10.53
C GLU A 103 5.94 1.45 9.90
N VAL A 104 4.79 0.79 9.97
CA VAL A 104 3.51 1.36 9.53
C VAL A 104 2.95 2.15 10.71
N LYS A 105 2.60 3.41 10.48
CA LYS A 105 2.07 4.33 11.49
C LYS A 105 0.57 4.52 11.39
N GLU A 106 0.06 4.57 10.17
CA GLU A 106 -1.35 4.82 9.91
C GLU A 106 -1.76 4.14 8.60
N ILE A 107 -2.99 3.64 8.58
CA ILE A 107 -3.63 3.06 7.40
C ILE A 107 -5.00 3.71 7.25
N SER A 108 -5.22 4.38 6.12
CA SER A 108 -6.50 4.95 5.74
C SER A 108 -6.97 4.34 4.43
N GLU A 109 -7.79 3.30 4.54
CA GLU A 109 -8.33 2.62 3.36
C GLU A 109 -9.23 3.53 2.52
N GLY A 110 -10.05 4.38 3.16
CA GLY A 110 -10.94 5.33 2.48
C GLY A 110 -10.20 6.33 1.60
N GLU A 111 -9.03 6.80 2.05
CA GLU A 111 -8.18 7.71 1.27
C GLU A 111 -7.20 6.97 0.35
N GLY A 112 -6.99 5.67 0.58
CA GLY A 112 -5.96 4.88 -0.07
C GLY A 112 -4.55 5.31 0.36
N LEU A 113 -4.38 5.70 1.62
CA LEU A 113 -3.15 6.24 2.19
C LEU A 113 -2.56 5.27 3.23
N VAL A 114 -1.26 5.03 3.14
CA VAL A 114 -0.47 4.35 4.19
C VAL A 114 0.66 5.26 4.64
N VAL A 115 0.74 5.54 5.94
CA VAL A 115 1.82 6.34 6.53
C VAL A 115 2.86 5.40 7.12
N VAL A 116 4.12 5.61 6.76
CA VAL A 116 5.25 4.78 7.19
C VAL A 116 6.36 5.62 7.82
N SER A 117 7.11 5.03 8.74
CA SER A 117 8.30 5.62 9.35
C SER A 117 9.51 4.75 9.05
N LEU A 118 10.53 5.33 8.43
CA LEU A 118 11.80 4.67 8.17
C LEU A 118 12.72 4.83 9.38
N LYS A 119 13.47 3.78 9.72
CA LYS A 119 14.45 3.78 10.81
C LYS A 119 15.82 3.30 10.29
N GLY A 120 16.88 3.62 11.03
CA GLY A 120 18.25 3.16 10.74
C GLY A 120 18.89 3.87 9.54
N ALA A 121 19.75 3.15 8.82
CA ALA A 121 20.54 3.73 7.72
C ALA A 121 19.67 4.38 6.62
N CYS A 122 18.47 3.84 6.40
CA CYS A 122 17.54 4.34 5.39
C CYS A 122 16.92 5.71 5.73
N ALA A 123 16.97 6.16 6.99
CA ALA A 123 16.44 7.46 7.42
C ALA A 123 17.45 8.60 7.25
N LEU A 124 18.74 8.29 7.12
CA LEU A 124 19.82 9.29 7.19
C LEU A 124 20.15 9.95 5.84
N CYS A 125 19.69 9.39 4.73
CA CYS A 125 20.02 9.88 3.39
C CYS A 125 18.76 10.35 2.65
N PRO A 126 18.59 11.66 2.39
CA PRO A 126 17.40 12.21 1.76
C PRO A 126 17.08 11.60 0.39
N SER A 127 18.10 11.24 -0.40
CA SER A 127 17.91 10.54 -1.67
C SER A 127 17.43 9.11 -1.48
N ALA A 128 17.98 8.39 -0.49
CA ALA A 128 17.54 7.03 -0.15
C ALA A 128 16.10 7.02 0.37
N VAL A 129 15.68 8.03 1.14
CA VAL A 129 14.30 8.16 1.65
C VAL A 129 13.31 8.27 0.49
N ALA A 130 13.58 9.12 -0.49
CA ALA A 130 12.69 9.31 -1.64
C ALA A 130 12.58 8.04 -2.50
N THR A 131 13.71 7.39 -2.80
CA THR A 131 13.73 6.15 -3.58
C THR A 131 13.09 4.99 -2.82
N MET A 132 13.37 4.85 -1.53
CA MET A 132 12.78 3.80 -0.68
C MET A 132 11.27 3.97 -0.60
N LYS A 133 10.79 5.19 -0.37
CA LYS A 133 9.35 5.52 -0.40
C LYS A 133 8.69 5.10 -1.70
N ALA A 134 9.33 5.41 -2.84
CA ALA A 134 8.80 5.04 -4.15
C ALA A 134 8.75 3.51 -4.33
N GLY A 135 9.78 2.79 -3.86
CA GLY A 135 9.82 1.32 -3.86
C GLY A 135 8.72 0.70 -3.00
N VAL A 136 8.59 1.16 -1.75
CA VAL A 136 7.54 0.71 -0.80
C VAL A 136 6.16 0.96 -1.39
N LYS A 137 5.92 2.17 -1.92
CA LYS A 137 4.67 2.51 -2.59
C LYS A 137 4.35 1.54 -3.72
N ARG A 138 5.34 1.29 -4.60
CA ARG A 138 5.17 0.40 -5.75
C ARG A 138 4.77 -1.01 -5.30
N ILE A 139 5.51 -1.59 -4.36
CA ILE A 139 5.24 -2.94 -3.85
C ILE A 139 3.83 -3.01 -3.25
N LEU A 140 3.47 -2.05 -2.40
CA LEU A 140 2.15 -2.00 -1.78
C LEU A 140 1.03 -1.87 -2.82
N SER A 141 1.13 -0.94 -3.77
CA SER A 141 0.11 -0.74 -4.81
C SER A 141 0.06 -1.87 -5.86
N ASP A 142 1.15 -2.62 -6.02
CA ASP A 142 1.22 -3.76 -6.92
C ASP A 142 0.48 -4.99 -6.34
N HIS A 143 0.40 -5.12 -5.01
CA HIS A 143 -0.30 -6.21 -4.32
C HIS A 143 -1.71 -5.81 -3.87
N ILE A 144 -1.89 -4.56 -3.43
CA ILE A 144 -3.11 -4.09 -2.77
C ILE A 144 -3.77 -2.99 -3.62
N PRO A 145 -4.95 -3.23 -4.21
CA PRO A 145 -5.55 -2.36 -5.21
C PRO A 145 -6.06 -1.02 -4.66
N TRP A 146 -6.41 -0.94 -3.38
CA TRP A 146 -6.94 0.28 -2.78
C TRP A 146 -5.85 1.30 -2.40
N ILE A 147 -4.58 0.89 -2.35
CA ILE A 147 -3.46 1.77 -2.00
C ILE A 147 -3.13 2.69 -3.16
N LYS A 148 -3.27 4.00 -2.93
CA LYS A 148 -2.98 5.07 -3.91
C LYS A 148 -1.70 5.84 -3.56
N LYS A 149 -1.43 6.03 -2.27
CA LYS A 149 -0.33 6.85 -1.77
C LYS A 149 0.32 6.21 -0.54
N VAL A 150 1.62 6.48 -0.40
CA VAL A 150 2.40 6.17 0.79
C VAL A 150 3.12 7.43 1.20
N GLU A 151 3.07 7.80 2.48
CA GLU A 151 3.68 9.02 3.02
C GLU A 151 4.58 8.73 4.22
N PRO A 152 5.66 9.51 4.41
CA PRO A 152 6.47 9.42 5.63
C PRO A 152 5.72 10.04 6.83
N ALA A 153 5.88 9.45 8.01
CA ALA A 153 5.32 9.98 9.26
C ALA A 153 5.95 11.32 9.67
N GLU A 154 7.20 11.56 9.28
CA GLU A 154 7.87 12.83 9.50
C GLU A 154 7.67 13.73 8.28
N LYS A 155 7.03 14.88 8.49
CA LYS A 155 7.01 15.95 7.49
C LYS A 155 8.46 16.40 7.28
N PRO A 156 8.90 16.67 6.04
CA PRO A 156 10.19 17.30 5.82
C PRO A 156 10.26 18.54 6.70
N VAL A 157 11.21 18.57 7.63
CA VAL A 157 11.50 19.80 8.36
C VAL A 157 12.02 20.75 7.30
N GLU A 158 11.22 21.74 6.93
CA GLU A 158 11.71 22.82 6.09
C GLU A 158 12.94 23.36 6.80
N PRO A 159 14.13 23.31 6.17
CA PRO A 159 15.31 23.86 6.79
C PRO A 159 15.02 25.35 7.00
N ASN A 160 14.86 25.76 8.25
CA ASN A 160 14.76 27.15 8.64
C ASN A 160 16.16 27.76 8.50
N PHE A 161 16.60 27.89 7.25
CA PHE A 161 17.78 28.65 6.92
C PHE A 161 17.41 30.10 7.21
N GLY A 162 17.89 30.64 8.32
CA GLY A 162 17.67 32.02 8.77
C GLY A 162 18.26 33.10 7.82
N PHE A 163 18.27 32.87 6.51
CA PHE A 163 18.54 33.88 5.51
C PHE A 163 17.36 34.84 5.43
N LYS A 164 17.50 35.98 6.10
CA LYS A 164 16.74 37.17 5.72
C LYS A 164 17.13 37.50 4.28
N LEU A 165 16.20 37.28 3.34
CA LEU A 165 16.33 37.80 1.98
C LEU A 165 16.69 39.28 2.07
N ALA A 166 17.83 39.66 1.50
CA ALA A 166 18.17 41.08 1.38
C ALA A 166 17.03 41.78 0.61
N PRO A 167 16.59 42.97 1.05
CA PRO A 167 15.54 43.71 0.35
C PRO A 167 15.98 43.93 -1.11
N LYS A 168 15.09 43.62 -2.05
CA LYS A 168 15.33 43.87 -3.48
C LYS A 168 15.67 45.35 -3.66
N PRO A 169 16.74 45.70 -4.38
CA PRO A 169 17.05 47.10 -4.66
C PRO A 169 15.91 47.71 -5.49
N THR A 170 15.24 48.71 -4.92
CA THR A 170 14.14 49.41 -5.56
C THR A 170 14.72 50.27 -6.69
N GLN A 171 14.61 49.81 -7.94
CA GLN A 171 14.86 50.65 -9.10
C GLN A 171 13.79 51.75 -9.14
N LYS A 172 14.19 52.97 -8.77
CA LYS A 172 13.41 54.17 -9.08
C LYS A 172 13.44 54.37 -10.59
N VAL A 173 12.38 53.96 -11.27
CA VAL A 173 12.12 54.35 -12.65
C VAL A 173 11.91 55.87 -12.65
N GLN A 174 12.93 56.61 -13.08
CA GLN A 174 12.80 58.02 -13.38
C GLN A 174 12.03 58.14 -14.69
N ASN A 175 10.73 58.43 -14.61
CA ASN A 175 9.97 58.86 -15.78
C ASN A 175 10.42 60.28 -16.15
N SER A 176 11.27 60.39 -17.18
CA SER A 176 11.53 61.66 -17.87
C SER A 176 10.36 61.96 -18.81
N LYS A 177 9.59 63.00 -18.46
CA LYS A 177 8.70 63.71 -19.38
C LYS A 177 9.52 64.30 -20.53
N ILE A 178 9.14 64.01 -21.77
CA ILE A 178 9.17 64.93 -22.91
C ILE A 178 7.92 64.65 -23.73
#